data_AF-A0AAP8GF32-F1
#
_entry.id   AF-A0AAP8GF32-F1
#
_cell.length_a   1.000
_cell.length_b   1.000
_cell.length_c   1.000
_cell.angle_alpha   90.00
_cell.angle_beta   90.00
_cell.angle_gamma   90.00
#
_symmetry.space_group_name_H-M   'P 1'
#
loop_
_entity.id
_entity.type
_entity.pdbx_description
1 polymer ?
#
loop_
_entity_poly.entity_id
_entity_poly.type
_entity_poly.pdbx_seq_one_letter_code
_entity_poly.pdbx_strand_id
1 'polypeptide(L)'
;SLFEGFSQVFIEASVIGGVCILIGILIASRKAALLAVIASLLSFIIVALLGGNYDDINQGLFGYNFVLMAIALGYTFKTAINPYISTFLGVLLTVVVQLGTTTLLEPFGLPALTLPFIIVTWILLFAGIKHDKVDA
;
A
#
# COMPACT_ATOMS: atom_id res chain seq x y z
N SER A 1 -6.30 7.85 10.60
CA SER A 1 -6.88 8.83 9.66
C SER A 1 -6.09 8.79 8.34
N LEU A 2 -6.54 9.47 7.28
CA LEU A 2 -5.81 9.48 5.99
C LEU A 2 -4.39 10.02 6.11
N PHE A 3 -4.21 11.16 6.77
CA PHE A 3 -2.90 11.80 6.87
C PHE A 3 -1.95 11.01 7.76
N GLU A 4 -2.41 10.47 8.89
CA GLU A 4 -1.60 9.56 9.70
C GLU A 4 -1.16 8.34 8.88
N GLY A 5 -1.96 7.86 7.92
CA GLY A 5 -1.54 6.79 7.01
C GLY A 5 -0.25 7.11 6.24
N PHE A 6 0.04 8.38 5.96
CA PHE A 6 1.30 8.80 5.36
C PHE A 6 2.46 8.84 6.35
N SER A 7 2.26 9.31 7.58
CA SER A 7 3.30 9.31 8.61
C SER A 7 3.63 7.91 9.15
N GLN A 8 2.65 7.01 9.13
CA GLN A 8 2.81 5.62 9.54
C GLN A 8 3.82 4.86 8.66
N VAL A 9 4.16 5.38 7.48
CA VAL A 9 5.30 4.88 6.67
C VAL A 9 6.61 4.92 7.48
N PHE A 10 6.75 5.88 8.39
CA PHE A 10 7.87 6.01 9.33
C PHE A 10 7.50 5.61 10.76
N ILE A 11 6.41 4.85 10.93
CA ILE A 11 5.94 4.34 12.24
C ILE A 11 5.64 5.49 13.21
N GLU A 12 4.97 6.51 12.69
CA GLU A 12 4.64 7.74 13.42
C GLU A 12 3.18 8.12 13.14
N ALA A 13 2.43 8.47 14.18
CA ALA A 13 1.00 8.79 14.10
C ALA A 13 0.75 10.30 14.24
N SER A 14 1.29 11.11 13.32
CA SER A 14 1.03 12.56 13.26
C SER A 14 0.41 12.98 11.94
N VAL A 15 -0.72 13.69 12.06
CA VAL A 15 -1.33 14.40 10.94
C VAL A 15 -0.36 15.38 10.29
N ILE A 16 0.43 16.11 11.09
CA ILE A 16 1.42 17.09 10.56
C ILE A 16 2.52 16.35 9.81
N GLY A 17 3.05 15.27 10.38
CA GLY A 17 4.04 14.41 9.73
C GLY A 17 3.52 13.87 8.39
N GLY A 18 2.27 13.41 8.37
CA GLY A 18 1.59 12.90 7.21
C GLY A 18 1.42 13.93 6.09
N VAL A 19 1.02 15.14 6.45
CA VAL A 19 0.92 16.28 5.51
C VAL A 19 2.30 16.62 4.94
N CYS A 20 3.34 16.70 5.77
CA CYS A 20 4.71 16.95 5.32
C CYS A 20 5.19 15.88 4.32
N ILE A 21 4.92 14.60 4.59
CA ILE A 21 5.28 13.50 3.68
C ILE A 21 4.50 13.60 2.38
N LEU A 22 3.19 13.85 2.43
CA LEU A 22 2.37 14.02 1.24
C LEU A 22 2.86 15.19 0.38
N ILE A 23 3.24 16.32 0.99
CA ILE A 23 3.85 17.46 0.29
C ILE A 23 5.17 17.04 -0.37
N GLY A 24 6.03 16.31 0.35
CA GLY A 24 7.28 15.79 -0.20
C GLY A 24 7.06 14.90 -1.43
N ILE A 25 6.08 13.98 -1.37
CA ILE A 25 5.70 13.15 -2.51
C ILE A 25 5.13 14.00 -3.64
N LEU A 26 4.31 15.01 -3.35
CA LEU A 26 3.71 15.90 -4.34
C LEU A 26 4.76 16.73 -5.09
N ILE A 27 5.79 17.21 -4.38
CA ILE A 27 6.95 17.91 -4.95
C ILE A 27 7.72 16.96 -5.88
N ALA A 28 7.95 15.71 -5.45
CA ALA A 28 8.67 14.72 -6.25
C ALA A 28 7.87 14.26 -7.48
N SER A 29 6.58 14.00 -7.35
CA SER A 29 5.70 13.57 -8.43
C SER A 29 4.21 13.68 -8.05
N ARG A 30 3.47 14.52 -8.79
CA ARG A 30 2.01 14.63 -8.67
C ARG A 30 1.29 13.31 -8.93
N LYS A 31 1.80 12.51 -9.87
CA LYS A 31 1.20 11.21 -10.20
C LYS A 31 1.36 10.22 -9.05
N ALA A 32 2.54 10.16 -8.43
CA ALA A 32 2.78 9.28 -7.29
C ALA A 32 1.91 9.69 -6.09
N ALA A 33 1.81 10.99 -5.81
CA ALA A 33 0.96 11.52 -4.74
C ALA A 33 -0.52 11.14 -4.94
N LEU A 34 -1.05 11.34 -6.15
CA LEU A 34 -2.44 10.99 -6.47
C LEU A 34 -2.70 9.49 -6.30
N LEU A 35 -1.81 8.63 -6.82
CA LEU A 35 -1.97 7.18 -6.69
C LEU A 35 -1.90 6.72 -5.23
N ALA A 36 -0.98 7.28 -4.43
CA ALA A 36 -0.87 7.00 -3.00
C ALA A 36 -2.14 7.37 -2.23
N VAL A 37 -2.67 8.58 -2.46
CA VAL A 37 -3.91 9.05 -1.82
C VAL A 37 -5.09 8.17 -2.22
N ILE A 38 -5.25 7.88 -3.51
CA ILE A 38 -6.36 7.04 -4.00
C ILE A 38 -6.27 5.63 -3.41
N ALA A 39 -5.09 5.02 -3.41
CA ALA A 39 -4.90 3.68 -2.86
C ALA A 39 -5.19 3.61 -1.36
N SER A 40 -4.72 4.60 -0.59
CA SER A 40 -5.00 4.68 0.86
C SER A 40 -6.48 4.96 1.16
N LEU A 41 -7.17 5.76 0.35
CA LEU A 41 -8.61 5.97 0.53
C LEU A 41 -9.39 4.70 0.21
N LEU A 42 -9.02 4.02 -0.88
CA LEU A 42 -9.68 2.80 -1.32
C LEU A 42 -9.51 1.67 -0.30
N SER A 43 -8.33 1.55 0.33
CA SER A 43 -8.11 0.57 1.39
C SER A 43 -9.02 0.81 2.60
N PHE A 44 -9.18 2.06 3.06
CA PHE A 44 -10.10 2.35 4.17
C PHE A 44 -11.54 1.99 3.82
N ILE A 45 -11.99 2.27 2.60
CA ILE A 45 -13.34 1.90 2.14
C ILE A 45 -13.49 0.38 2.15
N ILE A 46 -12.54 -0.35 1.56
CA ILE A 46 -12.62 -1.82 1.48
C ILE A 46 -12.60 -2.44 2.88
N VAL A 47 -11.70 -2.00 3.76
CA VAL A 47 -11.57 -2.54 5.12
C VAL A 47 -12.81 -2.21 5.95
N ALA A 48 -13.38 -1.01 5.81
CA ALA A 48 -14.63 -0.65 6.47
C ALA A 48 -15.79 -1.54 5.99
N LEU A 49 -15.89 -1.82 4.69
CA LEU A 49 -16.90 -2.73 4.14
C LEU A 49 -16.73 -4.18 4.61
N LEU A 50 -15.50 -4.60 4.91
CA LEU A 50 -15.19 -5.92 5.47
C LEU A 50 -15.37 -5.99 6.99
N GLY A 51 -15.82 -4.92 7.65
CA GLY A 51 -16.03 -4.89 9.10
C GLY A 51 -14.72 -4.80 9.91
N GLY A 52 -13.66 -4.23 9.33
CA GLY A 52 -12.38 -4.04 10.02
C GLY A 52 -12.49 -3.10 11.23
N ASN A 53 -11.51 -3.18 12.12
CA ASN A 53 -11.49 -2.41 13.36
C ASN A 53 -11.39 -0.90 13.06
N TYR A 54 -12.36 -0.14 13.56
CA TYR A 54 -12.42 1.31 13.40
C TYR A 54 -11.24 2.03 14.06
N ASP A 55 -10.71 1.52 15.17
CA ASP A 55 -9.57 2.15 15.85
C ASP A 55 -8.30 2.06 14.99
N ASP A 56 -8.07 0.92 14.35
CA ASP A 56 -6.92 0.72 13.45
C ASP A 56 -7.03 1.59 12.19
N ILE A 57 -8.24 1.74 11.64
CA ILE A 57 -8.52 2.67 10.55
C ILE A 57 -8.25 4.11 11.00
N ASN A 58 -8.75 4.47 12.19
CA ASN A 58 -8.60 5.80 12.78
C ASN A 58 -7.16 6.13 13.16
N GLN A 59 -6.28 5.15 13.36
CA GLN A 59 -4.84 5.36 13.54
C GLN A 59 -4.04 5.34 12.23
N GLY A 60 -4.71 5.10 11.09
CA GLY A 60 -4.07 5.10 9.77
C GLY A 60 -3.31 3.82 9.45
N LEU A 61 -3.51 2.74 10.21
CA LEU A 61 -2.78 1.48 10.04
C LEU A 61 -3.10 0.77 8.72
N PHE A 62 -4.25 1.09 8.12
CA PHE A 62 -4.63 0.62 6.78
C PHE A 62 -4.24 1.61 5.66
N GLY A 63 -3.36 2.59 5.93
CA GLY A 63 -2.89 3.55 4.92
C GLY A 63 -1.49 3.26 4.40
N TYR A 64 -0.52 3.07 5.29
CA TYR A 64 0.92 3.13 4.92
C TYR A 64 1.36 2.04 3.94
N ASN A 65 0.91 0.79 4.11
CA ASN A 65 1.22 -0.30 3.18
C ASN A 65 0.67 -0.04 1.77
N PHE A 66 -0.45 0.67 1.67
CA PHE A 66 -1.10 1.01 0.41
C PHE A 66 -0.44 2.22 -0.27
N VAL A 67 0.00 3.21 0.51
CA VAL A 67 0.83 4.33 0.03
C VAL A 67 2.11 3.80 -0.61
N LEU A 68 2.86 2.95 0.10
CA LEU A 68 4.11 2.37 -0.40
C LEU A 68 3.88 1.50 -1.65
N MET A 69 2.86 0.65 -1.62
CA MET A 69 2.49 -0.22 -2.74
C MET A 69 2.13 0.59 -3.99
N ALA A 70 1.30 1.62 -3.85
CA ALA A 70 0.87 2.44 -4.98
C ALA A 70 2.02 3.23 -5.61
N ILE A 71 2.93 3.76 -4.79
CA ILE A 71 4.14 4.41 -5.29
C ILE A 71 5.01 3.40 -6.03
N ALA A 72 5.22 2.21 -5.45
CA ALA A 72 6.05 1.17 -6.05
C ALA A 72 5.51 0.67 -7.40
N LEU A 73 4.25 0.26 -7.46
CA LEU A 73 3.65 -0.38 -8.64
C LEU A 73 3.07 0.60 -9.66
N GLY A 74 2.62 1.76 -9.20
CA GLY A 74 1.96 2.77 -10.03
C GLY A 74 2.91 3.82 -10.61
N TYR A 75 4.11 3.97 -10.03
CA TYR A 75 5.06 5.00 -10.41
C TYR A 75 6.52 4.53 -10.53
N THR A 76 7.07 3.87 -9.51
CA THR A 76 8.52 3.60 -9.42
C THR A 76 8.99 2.45 -10.31
N PHE A 77 8.36 1.28 -10.19
CA PHE A 77 8.76 0.08 -10.92
C PHE A 77 7.92 -0.11 -12.17
N LYS A 78 8.58 -0.53 -13.26
CA LYS A 78 7.90 -0.89 -14.51
C LYS A 78 7.73 -2.39 -14.61
N THR A 79 6.53 -2.81 -14.96
CA THR A 79 6.13 -4.21 -15.18
C THR A 79 5.34 -4.29 -16.48
N ALA A 80 5.15 -5.49 -17.04
CA ALA A 80 4.30 -5.68 -18.23
C ALA A 80 2.82 -5.36 -17.95
N ILE A 81 2.42 -5.40 -16.68
CA ILE A 81 1.06 -5.04 -16.25
C ILE A 81 0.92 -3.52 -16.27
N ASN A 82 -0.22 -3.02 -16.77
CA ASN A 82 -0.51 -1.58 -16.76
C ASN A 82 -0.44 -1.03 -15.32
N PRO A 83 0.22 0.12 -15.06
CA PRO A 83 0.46 0.64 -13.71
C PRO A 83 -0.82 0.95 -12.92
N TYR A 84 -1.92 1.31 -13.58
CA TYR A 84 -3.20 1.55 -12.91
C TYR A 84 -3.88 0.24 -12.51
N ILE A 85 -3.78 -0.77 -13.38
CA ILE A 85 -4.29 -2.12 -13.11
C ILE A 85 -3.47 -2.77 -11.99
N SER A 86 -2.14 -2.68 -12.03
CA SER A 86 -1.28 -3.21 -10.98
C SER A 86 -1.54 -2.51 -9.64
N THR A 87 -1.74 -1.19 -9.63
CA THR A 87 -2.11 -0.46 -8.40
C THR A 87 -3.46 -0.94 -7.86
N PHE A 88 -4.48 -1.07 -8.71
CA PHE A 88 -5.80 -1.52 -8.28
C PHE A 88 -5.78 -2.95 -7.72
N LEU A 89 -5.17 -3.89 -8.44
CA LEU A 89 -4.97 -5.26 -7.96
C LEU A 89 -4.13 -5.28 -6.69
N GLY A 90 -3.11 -4.42 -6.61
CA GLY A 90 -2.27 -4.23 -5.45
C GLY A 90 -3.08 -3.81 -4.23
N VAL A 91 -4.03 -2.88 -4.35
CA VAL A 91 -4.91 -2.53 -3.23
C VAL A 91 -5.70 -3.76 -2.75
N LEU A 92 -6.33 -4.50 -3.66
CA LEU A 92 -7.13 -5.67 -3.28
C LEU A 92 -6.28 -6.73 -2.57
N LEU A 93 -5.11 -7.05 -3.12
CA LEU A 93 -4.20 -8.03 -2.56
C LEU A 93 -3.61 -7.54 -1.23
N THR A 94 -3.23 -6.26 -1.12
CA THR A 94 -2.64 -5.72 0.11
C THR A 94 -3.65 -5.71 1.25
N VAL A 95 -4.96 -5.51 1.02
CA VAL A 95 -5.97 -5.70 2.07
C VAL A 95 -5.94 -7.14 2.60
N VAL A 96 -5.99 -8.12 1.72
CA VAL A 96 -6.01 -9.55 2.11
C VAL A 96 -4.72 -9.92 2.84
N VAL A 97 -3.56 -9.51 2.32
CA VAL A 97 -2.27 -9.81 2.93
C VAL A 97 -2.07 -9.05 4.24
N GLN A 98 -2.53 -7.80 4.36
CA GLN A 98 -2.51 -7.04 5.61
C GLN A 98 -3.27 -7.80 6.69
N LEU A 99 -4.54 -8.14 6.43
CA LEU A 99 -5.37 -8.86 7.39
C LEU A 99 -4.79 -10.25 7.72
N GLY A 100 -4.31 -10.97 6.71
CA GLY A 100 -3.69 -12.27 6.91
C GLY A 100 -2.43 -12.21 7.77
N THR A 101 -1.54 -11.25 7.52
CA THR A 101 -0.30 -11.10 8.29
C THR A 101 -0.54 -10.56 9.69
N THR A 102 -1.50 -9.65 9.90
CA THR A 102 -1.86 -9.20 11.25
C THR A 102 -2.37 -10.36 12.10
N THR A 103 -3.28 -11.18 11.57
CA THR A 103 -3.82 -12.34 12.29
C THR A 103 -2.76 -13.42 12.52
N LEU A 104 -1.86 -13.64 11.55
CA LEU A 104 -0.81 -14.65 11.67
C LEU A 104 0.25 -14.29 12.72
N LEU A 105 0.55 -12.99 12.86
CA LEU A 105 1.59 -12.50 13.76
C LEU A 105 1.09 -12.15 15.16
N GLU A 106 -0.22 -12.00 15.33
CA GLU A 106 -0.88 -11.70 16.61
C GLU A 106 -0.48 -12.65 17.75
N PRO A 107 -0.42 -14.00 17.57
CA PRO A 107 -0.02 -14.92 18.65
C PRO A 107 1.42 -14.73 19.13
N PHE A 108 2.26 -14.10 18.31
CA PHE A 108 3.66 -13.81 18.62
C PHE A 108 3.85 -12.38 19.16
N GLY A 109 2.78 -11.58 19.24
CA GLY A 109 2.86 -10.17 19.63
C GLY A 109 3.66 -9.30 18.66
N LEU A 110 3.75 -9.72 17.39
CA LEU A 110 4.55 -9.02 16.38
C LEU A 110 3.67 -8.16 15.45
N PRO A 111 4.08 -6.94 15.12
CA PRO A 111 3.41 -6.14 14.10
C PRO A 111 3.76 -6.64 12.69
N ALA A 112 2.81 -6.52 11.75
CA ALA A 112 3.04 -6.85 10.34
C ALA A 112 4.02 -5.90 9.64
N LEU A 113 4.20 -4.67 10.17
CA LEU A 113 5.03 -3.63 9.56
C LEU A 113 4.73 -3.51 8.06
N THR A 114 5.76 -3.39 7.23
CA THR A 114 5.64 -3.24 5.78
C THR A 114 5.62 -4.57 5.01
N LEU A 115 5.49 -5.71 5.69
CA LEU A 115 5.40 -7.04 5.04
C LEU A 115 4.28 -7.10 3.99
N PRO A 116 3.06 -6.58 4.25
CA PRO A 116 1.97 -6.62 3.27
C PRO A 116 2.31 -5.90 1.97
N PHE A 117 2.92 -4.72 2.07
CA PHE A 117 3.44 -3.97 0.92
C PHE A 117 4.48 -4.79 0.14
N ILE A 118 5.47 -5.35 0.83
CA ILE A 118 6.59 -6.06 0.19
C ILE A 118 6.10 -7.28 -0.57
N ILE A 119 5.28 -8.13 0.08
CA ILE A 119 4.77 -9.37 -0.51
C ILE A 119 3.97 -9.07 -1.78
N VAL A 120 3.01 -8.13 -1.70
CA VAL A 120 2.13 -7.82 -2.84
C VAL A 120 2.89 -7.16 -3.98
N THR A 121 3.82 -6.26 -3.66
CA THR A 121 4.66 -5.62 -4.67
C THR A 121 5.49 -6.66 -5.41
N TRP A 122 6.14 -7.60 -4.70
CA TRP A 122 6.89 -8.68 -5.33
C TRP A 122 6.01 -9.56 -6.20
N ILE A 123 4.84 -9.99 -5.72
CA ILE A 123 3.90 -10.80 -6.51
C ILE A 123 3.59 -10.12 -7.85
N LEU A 124 3.22 -8.84 -7.84
CA LEU A 124 2.82 -8.13 -9.07
C LEU A 124 4.01 -7.75 -9.97
N LEU A 125 5.20 -7.56 -9.41
CA LEU A 125 6.42 -7.40 -10.20
C LEU A 125 6.79 -8.70 -10.91
N PHE A 126 6.84 -9.83 -10.20
CA PHE A 126 7.17 -11.13 -10.78
C PHE A 126 6.10 -11.58 -11.78
N ALA A 127 4.82 -11.35 -11.50
CA ALA A 127 3.73 -11.70 -12.40
C ALA A 127 3.78 -10.97 -13.76
N GLY A 128 4.39 -9.79 -13.81
CA GLY A 128 4.53 -9.03 -15.05
C GLY A 128 5.96 -9.00 -15.60
N ILE A 129 6.80 -9.97 -15.24
CA ILE A 129 8.04 -10.23 -15.98
C ILE A 129 7.66 -10.68 -17.40
N LYS A 130 8.23 -10.02 -18.40
CA LYS A 130 8.14 -10.52 -19.77
C LYS A 130 9.05 -11.74 -19.88
N HIS A 131 8.46 -12.89 -20.13
CA HIS A 131 9.23 -14.04 -20.59
C HIS A 131 9.54 -13.79 -22.06
N ASP A 132 10.81 -13.54 -22.37
CA ASP A 132 11.27 -13.62 -23.74
C ASP A 132 10.94 -15.05 -24.21
N LYS A 133 10.18 -15.16 -25.31
CA LYS A 133 9.96 -16.46 -25.92
C LYS A 133 11.35 -16.99 -26.26
N VAL A 134 11.72 -18.11 -25.68
CA VAL A 134 12.86 -18.89 -26.18
C VAL A 134 12.40 -19.37 -27.54
N ASP A 135 12.86 -18.69 -28.59
CA ASP A 135 12.57 -19.07 -29.97
C ASP A 135 13.03 -20.52 -30.16
N ALA A 136 12.06 -21.41 -30.39
CA ALA A 136 12.26 -22.83 -30.64
C ALA A 136 12.30 -23.11 -32.15
#